data_AF-A0A352VTA4-F1
#
_entry.id   AF-A0A352VTA4-F1
#
_cell.length_a   1.000
_cell.length_b   1.000
_cell.length_c   1.000
_cell.angle_alpha   90.00
_cell.angle_beta   90.00
_cell.angle_gamma   90.00
#
_symmetry.space_group_name_H-M   'P 1'
#
loop_
_entity.id
_entity.type
_entity.pdbx_description
1 polymer ?
#
loop_
_entity_poly.entity_id
_entity_poly.type
_entity_poly.pdbx_seq_one_letter_code
_entity_poly.pdbx_strand_id
1 'polypeptide(L)' 'VRERRPDIIYASVTGYGSRGPLKERPGYDPLIQAYTGVMSLTGHPDGPPARVGGSVVDVGTGILTALGILA' A
#
# COMPACT_ATOMS: atom_id res chain seq x y z
N VAL A 1 -4.76 19.63 -11.42
CA VAL A 1 -3.32 19.40 -11.67
C VAL A 1 -2.96 19.68 -13.13
N ARG A 2 -3.52 18.93 -14.09
CA ARG A 2 -3.29 19.13 -15.53
C ARG A 2 -3.50 20.57 -16.03
N GLU A 3 -4.54 21.26 -15.57
CA GLU A 3 -4.79 22.68 -15.92
C GLU A 3 -3.61 23.61 -15.62
N ARG A 4 -2.83 23.33 -14.57
CA ARG A 4 -1.67 24.16 -14.19
C ARG A 4 -0.40 23.77 -14.96
N ARG A 5 -0.26 22.48 -15.29
CA ARG A 5 0.92 21.89 -15.96
C ARG A 5 0.47 20.69 -16.82
N PRO A 6 0.28 20.87 -18.14
CA PRO A 6 -0.24 19.80 -19.00
C PRO A 6 0.68 18.59 -19.15
N ASP A 7 1.99 18.80 -18.96
CA ASP A 7 3.10 17.86 -19.10
C ASP A 7 3.42 17.06 -17.83
N ILE A 8 2.75 17.35 -16.71
CA ILE A 8 3.07 16.73 -15.42
C ILE A 8 2.67 15.26 -15.34
N ILE A 9 3.57 14.44 -14.78
CA ILE A 9 3.25 13.09 -14.30
C ILE A 9 2.72 13.22 -12.87
N TYR A 10 1.47 12.80 -12.64
CA TYR A 10 0.84 12.79 -11.32
C TYR A 10 0.54 11.36 -10.90
N ALA A 11 1.22 10.90 -9.85
CA ALA A 11 0.97 9.61 -9.20
C ALA A 11 0.27 9.84 -7.86
N SER A 12 -0.72 9.01 -7.55
CA SER A 12 -1.46 9.01 -6.29
C SER A 12 -1.55 7.60 -5.76
N VAL A 13 -1.28 7.46 -4.46
CA VAL A 13 -1.26 6.18 -3.76
C VAL A 13 -2.14 6.31 -2.53
N THR A 14 -3.02 5.33 -2.32
CA THR A 14 -3.84 5.18 -1.12
C THR A 14 -3.89 3.70 -0.76
N GLY A 15 -4.17 3.37 0.51
CA GLY A 15 -4.13 1.96 0.96
C GLY A 15 -5.15 1.03 0.30
N TYR A 16 -6.29 1.55 -0.18
CA TYR A 16 -7.36 0.77 -0.83
C TYR A 16 -7.70 1.25 -2.25
N GLY A 17 -6.93 2.18 -2.80
CA GLY A 17 -7.26 2.87 -4.05
C GLY A 17 -8.23 4.04 -3.88
N SER A 18 -8.42 4.82 -4.95
CA SER A 18 -9.24 6.04 -4.96
C SER A 18 -10.73 5.77 -5.25
N ARG A 19 -11.11 4.50 -5.43
CA ARG A 19 -12.46 4.05 -5.81
C ARG A 19 -12.86 2.85 -4.97
N GLY A 20 -14.17 2.59 -4.92
CA GLY A 20 -14.72 1.45 -4.21
C GLY A 20 -15.08 1.74 -2.74
N PRO A 21 -15.67 0.74 -2.05
CA PRO A 21 -16.29 0.93 -0.73
C PRO A 21 -15.29 1.19 0.39
N LEU A 22 -14.01 0.87 0.20
CA LEU A 22 -12.95 1.02 1.20
C LEU A 22 -12.07 2.27 1.01
N LYS A 23 -12.35 3.10 0.00
CA LYS A 23 -11.48 4.25 -0.37
C LYS A 23 -11.21 5.25 0.76
N GLU A 24 -12.14 5.38 1.70
CA GLU A 24 -12.04 6.29 2.86
C GLU A 24 -11.49 5.59 4.12
N ARG A 25 -11.15 4.29 4.05
CA ARG A 25 -10.61 3.58 5.21
C ARG A 25 -9.13 3.91 5.44
N PRO A 26 -8.67 3.92 6.70
CA PRO A 26 -7.26 4.13 7.02
C PRO A 26 -6.40 3.03 6.41
N GLY A 27 -5.36 3.43 5.69
CA GLY A 27 -4.51 2.55 4.88
C GLY A 27 -3.07 2.44 5.37
N TYR A 28 -2.83 2.43 6.68
CA TYR A 28 -1.49 2.30 7.23
C TYR A 28 -0.98 0.86 7.13
N ASP A 29 0.33 0.69 6.97
CA ASP A 29 0.97 -0.60 6.65
C ASP A 29 0.49 -1.80 7.50
N PRO A 30 0.43 -1.75 8.84
CA PRO A 30 -0.06 -2.89 9.62
C PRO A 30 -1.52 -3.27 9.29
N LEU A 31 -2.38 -2.29 9.01
CA LEU A 31 -3.78 -2.57 8.66
C LEU A 31 -3.87 -3.27 7.31
N ILE A 32 -3.04 -2.86 6.35
CA ILE A 32 -3.01 -3.49 5.03
C ILE A 32 -2.36 -4.87 5.10
N GLN A 33 -1.31 -5.07 5.90
CA GLN A 33 -0.75 -6.40 6.17
C GLN A 33 -1.79 -7.36 6.77
N ALA A 34 -2.62 -6.88 7.70
CA ALA A 34 -3.71 -7.68 8.27
C ALA A 34 -4.77 -8.00 7.21
N TYR A 35 -5.20 -6.99 6.44
CA TYR A 35 -6.24 -7.12 5.43
C TYR A 35 -5.86 -8.06 4.27
N THR A 36 -4.60 -8.02 3.85
CA THR A 36 -4.07 -8.84 2.74
C THR A 36 -3.73 -10.27 3.16
N GLY A 37 -3.80 -10.60 4.45
CA GLY A 37 -3.44 -11.91 4.98
C GLY A 37 -1.93 -12.14 5.18
N VAL A 38 -1.09 -11.15 4.92
CA VAL A 38 0.37 -11.25 5.16
C VAL A 38 0.67 -11.63 6.61
N MET A 39 -0.10 -11.08 7.55
CA MET A 39 0.07 -11.41 8.97
C MET A 39 -0.22 -12.87 9.29
N SER A 40 -1.18 -13.52 8.61
CA SER A 40 -1.49 -14.93 8.87
C SER A 40 -0.40 -15.89 8.42
N LEU A 41 0.55 -15.40 7.60
CA LEU A 41 1.69 -16.15 7.10
C LEU A 41 2.99 -15.83 7.86
N THR A 42 2.94 -14.93 8.84
CA THR A 42 4.11 -14.43 9.55
C THR A 42 3.96 -14.68 11.05
N GLY A 43 5.02 -15.20 11.69
CA GLY A 43 5.02 -15.53 13.11
C GLY A 43 5.60 -16.91 13.39
N HIS A 44 5.45 -17.39 14.63
CA HIS A 44 5.81 -18.76 14.99
C HIS A 44 4.68 -19.74 14.62
N PRO A 45 4.99 -21.00 14.27
CA PRO A 45 3.97 -21.99 13.85
C PRO A 45 2.80 -22.15 14.81
N ASP A 46 3.06 -22.14 16.12
CA ASP A 46 2.06 -22.30 17.17
C ASP A 46 1.70 -20.96 17.86
N GLY A 47 2.15 -19.84 17.30
CA GLY A 47 1.91 -18.49 17.82
C GLY A 47 0.75 -17.79 17.12
N PRO A 48 0.26 -16.65 17.67
CA PRO A 48 -0.69 -15.81 16.95
C PRO A 48 -0.05 -15.21 15.69
N PRO A 49 -0.86 -14.81 14.68
CA PRO A 49 -0.40 -14.03 13.54
C PRO A 49 0.39 -12.80 13.97
N ALA A 50 1.50 -12.54 13.29
CA ALA A 50 2.37 -11.41 13.56
C ALA A 50 2.54 -10.55 12.31
N ARG A 51 2.86 -9.27 12.48
CA ARG A 51 3.25 -8.42 11.36
C ARG A 51 4.67 -8.71 10.91
N VAL A 52 4.97 -8.43 9.65
CA VAL A 52 6.35 -8.29 9.21
C VAL A 52 6.96 -7.08 9.93
N GLY A 53 8.20 -7.23 10.40
CA GLY A 53 8.87 -6.21 11.21
C GLY A 53 9.03 -4.86 10.49
N GLY A 54 9.29 -4.88 9.19
CA GLY A 54 9.37 -3.69 8.33
C GLY A 54 8.05 -3.34 7.64
N SER A 55 8.01 -2.12 7.09
CA SER A 55 6.87 -1.59 6.32
C SER A 55 6.85 -2.14 4.89
N VAL A 56 6.61 -3.45 4.74
CA VAL A 56 6.70 -4.13 3.45
C VAL A 56 5.66 -3.65 2.44
N VAL A 57 4.47 -3.24 2.91
CA VAL A 57 3.43 -2.70 2.03
C VAL A 57 3.82 -1.31 1.57
N ASP A 58 4.28 -0.44 2.47
CA ASP A 58 4.70 0.91 2.10
C ASP A 58 5.88 0.91 1.14
N VAL A 59 6.91 0.11 1.42
CA VAL A 59 8.11 0.00 0.56
C VAL A 59 7.74 -0.59 -0.79
N GLY A 60 7.00 -1.70 -0.82
CA GLY A 60 6.56 -2.32 -2.07
C GLY A 60 5.71 -1.36 -2.91
N THR A 61 4.78 -0.65 -2.28
CA THR A 61 3.94 0.34 -2.94
C THR A 61 4.76 1.51 -3.49
N GLY A 62 5.75 2.00 -2.73
CA GLY A 62 6.67 3.05 -3.18
C GLY A 62 7.49 2.63 -4.40
N ILE A 63 8.03 1.41 -4.40
CA ILE A 63 8.78 0.86 -5.54
C ILE A 63 7.90 0.75 -6.78
N LEU A 64 6.70 0.15 -6.65
CA LEU A 64 5.78 0.00 -7.78
C LEU A 64 5.32 1.36 -8.32
N THR A 65 5.10 2.34 -7.45
CA THR A 65 4.75 3.71 -7.86
C THR A 65 5.89 4.37 -8.63
N ALA A 66 7.13 4.24 -8.14
CA ALA A 66 8.30 4.77 -8.84
C ALA A 66 8.48 4.12 -10.22
N LEU A 67 8.31 2.80 -10.33
CA LEU A 67 8.33 2.10 -11.62
C LEU A 67 7.25 2.62 -12.58
N GLY A 68 6.03 2.82 -12.08
CA GLY A 68 4.93 3.37 -12.89
C GLY A 68 5.12 4.83 -13.32
N ILE A 69 5.94 5.61 -12.59
CA ILE A 69 6.32 6.97 -12.98
C ILE A 69 7.38 6.96 -14.09
N LEU A 70 8.26 5.94 -14.11
CA LEU A 70 9.38 5.84 -15.05
C LEU A 70 9.00 5.19 -16.41
N ALA A 71 7.92 4.41 -16.45
CA ALA A 71 7.43 3.71 -17.64
C ALA A 71 6.76 4.65 -18.65
#